data_AF-A0A925U3T8-F1
#
_entry.id   AF-A0A925U3T8-F1
#
_cell.length_a   1.000
_cell.length_b   1.000
_cell.length_c   1.000
_cell.angle_alpha   90.00
_cell.angle_beta   90.00
_cell.angle_gamma   90.00
#
_symmetry.space_group_name_H-M   'P 1'
#
loop_
_entity.id
_entity.type
_entity.pdbx_description
1 polymer ?
#
loop_
_entity_poly.entity_id
_entity_poly.type
_entity_poly.pdbx_seq_one_letter_code
_entity_poly.pdbx_strand_id
1 'polypeptide(L)'
;IHVTAAFLPLLRRQSAARIIHVSSGLAFVPLASAPVYSATKAAVHSFALSLRKQLAGTAVLVIELIPPLVETNLNRDHATKSPGSMPLDDFITASMRALDSGREELPIGLAKVLSVASRAALGLFMRIVNKPR
;
A
#
# COMPACT_ATOMS: atom_id res chain seq x y z
N ILE A 1 8.58 1.55 -10.89
CA ILE A 1 9.98 1.35 -11.36
C ILE A 1 10.43 2.49 -12.28
N HIS A 2 9.88 2.64 -13.49
CA HIS A 2 10.35 3.67 -14.44
C HIS A 2 10.30 5.10 -13.92
N VAL A 3 9.17 5.54 -13.34
CA VAL A 3 9.04 6.89 -12.76
C VAL A 3 10.08 7.10 -11.64
N THR A 4 10.23 6.14 -10.74
CA THR A 4 11.24 6.20 -9.68
C THR A 4 12.64 6.38 -10.26
N ALA A 5 13.03 5.55 -11.24
CA ALA A 5 14.35 5.61 -11.85
C ALA A 5 14.61 6.93 -12.56
N ALA A 6 13.61 7.46 -13.29
CA ALA A 6 13.73 8.73 -14.01
C ALA A 6 13.92 9.94 -13.08
N PHE A 7 13.22 9.95 -11.93
CA PHE A 7 13.27 11.08 -11.00
C PHE A 7 14.37 10.97 -9.93
N LEU A 8 14.91 9.77 -9.68
CA LEU A 8 15.90 9.55 -8.63
C LEU A 8 17.14 10.45 -8.72
N PRO A 9 17.73 10.75 -9.90
CA PRO A 9 18.86 11.67 -10.01
C PRO A 9 18.51 13.10 -9.58
N LEU A 10 17.26 13.53 -9.73
CA LEU A 10 16.80 14.85 -9.26
C LEU A 10 16.57 14.84 -7.76
N LEU A 11 15.91 13.80 -7.25
CA LEU A 11 15.59 13.66 -5.83
C LEU A 11 16.85 13.56 -4.96
N ARG A 12 17.90 12.91 -5.44
CA ARG A 12 19.20 12.80 -4.73
C ARG A 12 19.93 14.14 -4.56
N ARG A 13 19.56 15.18 -5.31
CA ARG A 13 20.16 16.53 -5.17
C ARG A 13 19.46 17.38 -4.11
N GLN A 14 18.30 16.95 -3.63
CA GLN A 14 17.55 17.67 -2.60
C GLN A 14 18.12 17.34 -1.22
N SER A 15 18.08 18.33 -0.32
CA SER A 15 18.44 18.12 1.09
C SER A 15 17.45 17.19 1.82
N ALA A 16 16.23 17.09 1.32
CA ALA A 16 15.23 16.12 1.74
C ALA A 16 14.30 15.77 0.57
N ALA A 17 14.06 14.49 0.33
CA ALA A 17 13.15 14.00 -0.70
C ALA A 17 12.38 12.76 -0.23
N ARG A 18 11.18 12.55 -0.79
CA ARG A 18 10.34 11.38 -0.50
C ARG A 18 9.81 10.77 -1.78
N ILE A 19 9.87 9.45 -1.89
CA ILE A 19 9.17 8.66 -2.90
C ILE A 19 8.09 7.87 -2.17
N ILE A 20 6.82 8.08 -2.53
CA ILE A 20 5.69 7.37 -1.94
C ILE A 20 5.15 6.38 -2.96
N HIS A 21 5.21 5.09 -2.62
CA HIS A 21 4.58 4.02 -3.37
C HIS A 21 3.22 3.67 -2.77
N VAL A 22 2.19 3.58 -3.59
CA VAL A 22 0.84 3.19 -3.16
C VAL A 22 0.61 1.71 -3.50
N SER A 23 0.65 0.85 -2.48
CA SER A 23 0.40 -0.58 -2.62
C SER A 23 -1.08 -0.92 -2.32
N SER A 24 -1.34 -1.91 -1.45
CA SER A 24 -2.66 -2.36 -1.00
C SER A 24 -2.52 -3.37 0.14
N GLY A 25 -3.51 -3.49 1.03
CA GLY A 25 -3.59 -4.62 1.96
C GLY A 25 -3.53 -6.00 1.26
N LEU A 26 -3.94 -6.06 -0.02
CA LEU A 26 -3.86 -7.28 -0.85
C LEU A 26 -2.43 -7.63 -1.31
N ALA A 27 -1.44 -6.79 -1.04
CA ALA A 27 -0.02 -7.13 -1.16
C ALA A 27 0.41 -8.19 -0.13
N PHE A 28 -0.32 -8.29 0.99
CA PHE A 28 0.00 -9.16 2.12
C PHE A 28 -0.92 -10.39 2.21
N VAL A 29 -2.21 -10.19 1.93
CA VAL A 29 -3.22 -11.28 1.90
C VAL A 29 -3.93 -11.23 0.54
N PRO A 30 -3.57 -12.10 -0.42
CA PRO A 30 -4.15 -12.09 -1.76
C PRO A 30 -5.65 -12.34 -1.80
N LEU A 31 -6.33 -11.68 -2.75
CA LEU A 31 -7.72 -11.93 -3.09
C LEU A 31 -7.76 -12.80 -4.36
N ALA A 32 -8.37 -13.98 -4.26
CA ALA A 32 -8.42 -15.00 -5.30
C ALA A 32 -9.16 -14.54 -6.56
N SER A 33 -10.15 -13.65 -6.44
CA SER A 33 -10.84 -13.04 -7.58
C SER A 33 -10.02 -11.94 -8.28
N ALA A 34 -8.92 -11.49 -7.69
CA ALA A 34 -8.05 -10.44 -8.24
C ALA A 34 -6.55 -10.81 -8.18
N PRO A 35 -6.15 -11.99 -8.73
CA PRO A 35 -4.81 -12.55 -8.47
C PRO A 35 -3.68 -11.70 -9.07
N VAL A 36 -3.88 -11.15 -10.27
CA VAL A 36 -2.88 -10.28 -10.93
C VAL A 36 -2.72 -8.97 -10.17
N TYR A 37 -3.83 -8.38 -9.68
CA TYR A 37 -3.77 -7.19 -8.85
C TYR A 37 -3.00 -7.46 -7.55
N SER A 38 -3.33 -8.54 -6.83
CA SER A 38 -2.59 -8.94 -5.62
C SER A 38 -1.09 -9.13 -5.89
N ALA A 39 -0.73 -9.85 -6.97
CA ALA A 39 0.66 -10.07 -7.34
C ALA A 39 1.41 -8.76 -7.64
N THR A 40 0.80 -7.85 -8.41
CA THR A 40 1.43 -6.55 -8.73
C THR A 40 1.60 -5.68 -7.49
N LYS A 41 0.63 -5.70 -6.56
CA LYS A 41 0.74 -4.95 -5.30
C LYS A 41 1.78 -5.56 -4.35
N ALA A 42 1.93 -6.89 -4.32
CA ALA A 42 3.05 -7.55 -3.64
C ALA A 42 4.41 -7.19 -4.26
N ALA A 43 4.49 -7.07 -5.58
CA ALA A 43 5.70 -6.60 -6.26
C ALA A 43 6.05 -5.15 -5.89
N VAL A 44 5.05 -4.26 -5.75
CA VAL A 44 5.26 -2.89 -5.26
C VAL A 44 5.79 -2.88 -3.83
N HIS A 45 5.23 -3.69 -2.93
CA HIS A 45 5.70 -3.84 -1.55
C HIS A 45 7.17 -4.29 -1.51
N SER A 46 7.48 -5.38 -2.22
CA SER A 46 8.85 -5.90 -2.34
C SER A 46 9.82 -4.85 -2.92
N PHE A 47 9.41 -4.14 -3.96
CA PHE A 47 10.21 -3.06 -4.56
C PHE A 47 10.48 -1.93 -3.57
N ALA A 48 9.49 -1.49 -2.80
CA ALA A 48 9.67 -0.44 -1.79
C ALA A 48 10.66 -0.87 -0.68
N LEU A 49 10.55 -2.11 -0.20
CA LEU A 49 11.48 -2.67 0.78
C LEU A 49 12.93 -2.68 0.28
N SER A 50 13.15 -3.19 -0.93
CA SER A 50 14.50 -3.25 -1.52
C SER A 50 15.05 -1.87 -1.81
N LEU A 51 14.24 -0.97 -2.40
CA LEU A 51 14.68 0.38 -2.76
C LEU A 51 15.06 1.19 -1.52
N ARG A 52 14.31 1.05 -0.43
CA ARG A 52 14.64 1.68 0.85
C ARG A 52 16.03 1.29 1.34
N LYS A 53 16.40 0.01 1.24
CA LYS A 53 17.74 -0.47 1.58
C LYS A 53 18.80 0.08 0.62
N GLN A 54 18.52 0.15 -0.67
CA GLN A 54 19.43 0.74 -1.67
C GLN A 54 19.66 2.24 -1.47
N LEU A 55 18.69 2.96 -0.89
CA LEU A 55 18.76 4.41 -0.64
C LEU A 55 19.09 4.77 0.81
N ALA A 56 19.42 3.77 1.65
CA ALA A 56 19.87 4.00 3.01
C ALA A 56 21.11 4.91 3.03
N GLY A 57 21.12 5.90 3.92
CA GLY A 57 22.19 6.90 4.01
C GLY A 57 22.08 8.04 2.99
N THR A 58 21.06 8.07 2.14
CA THR A 58 20.74 9.22 1.28
C THR A 58 19.64 10.09 1.88
N ALA A 59 19.46 11.30 1.34
CA ALA A 59 18.36 12.20 1.71
C ALA A 59 16.98 11.77 1.16
N VAL A 60 16.90 10.66 0.41
CA VAL A 60 15.67 10.18 -0.23
C VAL A 60 15.02 9.08 0.62
N LEU A 61 13.88 9.40 1.23
CA LEU A 61 13.09 8.43 1.98
C LEU A 61 12.10 7.69 1.07
N VAL A 62 11.98 6.38 1.27
CA VAL A 62 11.05 5.52 0.53
C VAL A 62 9.91 5.10 1.45
N ILE A 63 8.72 5.61 1.16
CA ILE A 63 7.51 5.39 1.94
C ILE A 63 6.56 4.50 1.14
N GLU A 64 5.93 3.54 1.81
CA GLU A 64 4.85 2.75 1.28
C GLU A 64 3.53 3.11 1.97
N LEU A 65 2.59 3.67 1.21
CA LEU A 65 1.21 3.85 1.64
C LEU A 65 0.40 2.61 1.25
N ILE A 66 -0.29 1.99 2.21
CA ILE A 66 -0.99 0.72 2.03
C ILE A 66 -2.50 0.95 2.28
N PRO A 67 -3.30 1.22 1.23
CA PRO A 67 -4.72 1.53 1.37
C PRO A 67 -5.59 0.30 1.70
N PRO A 68 -6.76 0.50 2.35
CA PRO A 68 -7.84 -0.46 2.40
C PRO A 68 -8.64 -0.42 1.08
N LEU A 69 -9.83 -1.03 1.06
CA LEU A 69 -10.82 -0.77 0.02
C LEU A 69 -11.35 0.67 0.20
N VAL A 70 -11.10 1.55 -0.77
CA VAL A 70 -11.52 2.97 -0.72
C VAL A 70 -12.66 3.22 -1.72
N GLU A 71 -13.63 4.04 -1.31
CA GLU A 71 -14.76 4.46 -2.14
C GLU A 71 -14.31 5.41 -3.25
N THR A 72 -13.94 4.83 -4.39
CA THR A 72 -13.52 5.56 -5.59
C THR A 72 -14.19 4.98 -6.82
N ASN A 73 -14.11 5.71 -7.93
CA ASN A 73 -14.59 5.24 -9.24
C ASN A 73 -13.77 4.07 -9.82
N LEU A 74 -12.74 3.58 -9.12
CA LEU A 74 -11.95 2.41 -9.53
C LEU A 74 -12.79 1.13 -9.58
N ASN A 75 -13.84 1.05 -8.76
CA ASN A 75 -14.69 -0.13 -8.62
C ASN A 75 -16.04 0.02 -9.35
N ARG A 76 -16.06 0.64 -10.54
CA ARG A 76 -17.31 0.98 -11.27
C ARG A 76 -18.33 -0.16 -11.43
N ASP A 77 -17.87 -1.41 -11.47
CA ASP A 77 -18.74 -2.61 -11.58
C ASP A 77 -19.21 -3.16 -10.21
N HIS A 78 -18.61 -2.72 -9.10
CA HIS A 78 -19.05 -3.04 -7.75
C HIS A 78 -19.72 -1.80 -7.17
N ALA A 79 -21.05 -1.84 -7.07
CA ALA A 79 -21.92 -0.77 -6.59
C ALA A 79 -21.26 0.15 -5.55
N THR A 80 -21.43 1.46 -5.76
CA THR A 80 -21.22 2.53 -4.79
C THR A 80 -21.45 2.02 -3.36
N LYS A 81 -20.37 1.97 -2.56
CA LYS A 81 -20.31 1.48 -1.16
C LYS A 81 -20.34 -0.05 -1.05
N SER A 82 -19.18 -0.67 -1.23
CA SER A 82 -18.99 -2.07 -0.85
C SER A 82 -18.91 -2.19 0.68
N PRO A 83 -19.55 -3.19 1.32
CA PRO A 83 -19.43 -3.37 2.76
C PRO A 83 -17.97 -3.40 3.23
N GLY A 84 -17.62 -2.53 4.17
CA GLY A 84 -16.25 -2.38 4.68
C GLY A 84 -15.33 -1.46 3.85
N SER A 85 -15.85 -0.75 2.83
CA SER A 85 -15.10 0.32 2.18
C SER A 85 -14.95 1.55 3.08
N MET A 86 -13.82 2.23 2.92
CA MET A 86 -13.51 3.50 3.57
C MET A 86 -13.91 4.66 2.65
N PRO A 87 -14.65 5.68 3.14
CA PRO A 87 -14.89 6.90 2.39
C PRO A 87 -13.58 7.57 1.94
N LEU A 88 -13.60 8.19 0.76
CA LEU A 88 -12.39 8.80 0.18
C LEU A 88 -11.80 9.90 1.08
N ASP A 89 -12.64 10.79 1.62
CA ASP A 89 -12.20 11.89 2.48
C ASP A 89 -11.56 11.39 3.79
N ASP A 90 -12.11 10.31 4.35
CA ASP A 90 -11.55 9.65 5.53
C ASP A 90 -10.19 9.02 5.21
N PHE A 91 -10.08 8.38 4.04
CA PHE A 91 -8.81 7.80 3.58
C PHE A 91 -7.75 8.88 3.36
N ILE A 92 -8.10 10.01 2.75
CA ILE A 92 -7.18 11.14 2.55
C ILE A 92 -6.72 11.68 3.90
N THR A 93 -7.67 11.97 4.81
CA THR A 93 -7.38 12.50 6.14
C THR A 93 -6.45 11.57 6.93
N ALA A 94 -6.72 10.26 6.91
CA ALA A 94 -5.91 9.26 7.58
C ALA A 94 -4.51 9.12 6.95
N SER A 95 -4.42 9.19 5.62
CA SER A 95 -3.16 9.09 4.89
C SER A 95 -2.25 10.29 5.18
N MET A 96 -2.80 11.50 5.21
CA MET A 96 -2.02 12.70 5.54
C MET A 96 -1.47 12.63 6.97
N ARG A 97 -2.30 12.26 7.95
CA ARG A 97 -1.84 12.04 9.34
C ARG A 97 -0.77 10.96 9.44
N ALA A 98 -0.86 9.90 8.62
CA ALA A 98 0.13 8.83 8.61
C ALA A 98 1.47 9.29 8.01
N LEU A 99 1.45 10.15 6.99
CA LEU A 99 2.66 10.70 6.39
C LEU A 99 3.45 11.58 7.38
N ASP A 100 2.76 12.25 8.30
CA ASP A 100 3.38 13.03 9.37
C ASP A 100 4.02 12.17 10.48
N SER A 101 3.78 10.85 10.49
CA SER A 101 4.23 9.98 11.58
C SER A 101 5.71 9.55 11.48
N GLY A 102 6.42 9.92 10.41
CA GLY A 102 7.81 9.51 10.17
C GLY A 102 8.02 8.01 9.92
N ARG A 103 6.96 7.23 9.74
CA ARG A 103 7.05 5.79 9.44
C ARG A 103 7.19 5.55 7.94
N GLU A 104 7.85 4.46 7.58
CA GLU A 104 8.10 4.11 6.18
C GLU A 104 7.04 3.17 5.59
N GLU A 105 6.26 2.48 6.44
CA GLU A 105 5.11 1.66 6.05
C GLU A 105 3.85 2.21 6.73
N LEU A 106 2.87 2.60 5.91
CA LEU A 106 1.69 3.33 6.33
C LEU A 106 0.42 2.58 5.93
N PRO A 107 0.04 1.51 6.67
CA PRO A 107 -1.23 0.86 6.46
C PRO A 107 -2.39 1.66 7.05
N ILE A 108 -3.42 1.85 6.24
CA ILE A 108 -4.62 2.62 6.58
C ILE A 108 -5.81 1.68 6.78
N GLY A 109 -6.57 1.90 7.86
CA GLY A 109 -7.76 1.12 8.17
C GLY A 109 -7.50 -0.39 8.26
N LEU A 110 -8.37 -1.20 7.64
CA LEU A 110 -8.28 -2.67 7.62
C LEU A 110 -6.96 -3.20 7.02
N ALA A 111 -6.26 -2.41 6.20
CA ALA A 111 -4.97 -2.83 5.66
C ALA A 111 -3.92 -3.04 6.77
N LYS A 112 -4.07 -2.40 7.94
CA LYS A 112 -3.20 -2.61 9.10
C LYS A 112 -3.33 -4.01 9.68
N VAL A 113 -4.55 -4.57 9.66
CA VAL A 113 -4.78 -5.95 10.09
C VAL A 113 -4.14 -6.90 9.10
N LEU A 114 -4.35 -6.68 7.80
CA LEU A 114 -3.82 -7.57 6.76
C LEU A 114 -2.28 -7.57 6.72
N SER A 115 -1.63 -6.42 6.90
CA SER A 115 -0.16 -6.33 6.89
C SER A 115 0.49 -6.97 8.11
N VAL A 116 -0.15 -6.91 9.28
CA VAL A 116 0.35 -7.55 10.51
C VAL A 116 0.04 -9.05 10.50
N ALA A 117 -1.18 -9.43 10.12
CA ALA A 117 -1.68 -10.78 10.28
C ALA A 117 -1.14 -11.77 9.24
N SER A 118 -0.76 -11.30 8.05
CA SER A 118 -0.08 -12.14 7.05
C SER A 118 1.22 -12.77 7.58
N ARG A 119 1.87 -12.11 8.54
CA ARG A 119 3.13 -12.59 9.13
C ARG A 119 2.97 -13.73 10.14
N ALA A 120 1.77 -13.92 10.69
CA ALA A 120 1.52 -14.90 11.75
C ALA A 120 0.50 -15.99 11.35
N ALA A 121 -0.49 -15.66 10.52
CA ALA A 121 -1.63 -16.54 10.25
C ALA A 121 -2.20 -16.38 8.83
N LEU A 122 -1.33 -16.34 7.80
CA LEU A 122 -1.74 -16.14 6.41
C LEU A 122 -2.87 -17.09 5.98
N GLY A 123 -2.81 -18.37 6.33
CA GLY A 123 -3.84 -19.35 5.96
C GLY A 123 -5.23 -19.03 6.52
N LEU A 124 -5.32 -18.48 7.74
CA LEU A 124 -6.58 -18.04 8.34
C LEU A 124 -7.14 -16.83 7.58
N PHE A 125 -6.30 -15.83 7.32
CA PHE A 125 -6.73 -14.60 6.65
C PHE A 125 -7.06 -14.82 5.17
N MET A 126 -6.39 -15.77 4.51
CA MET A 126 -6.80 -16.24 3.18
C MET A 126 -8.23 -16.78 3.19
N ARG A 127 -8.64 -17.54 4.21
CA ARG A 127 -10.03 -18.04 4.33
C ARG A 127 -11.03 -16.91 4.60
N ILE A 128 -10.66 -15.91 5.42
CA ILE A 128 -11.54 -14.78 5.75
C ILE A 128 -11.76 -13.88 4.53
N VAL A 129 -10.67 -13.47 3.87
CA VAL A 129 -10.71 -12.56 2.71
C VAL A 129 -11.38 -13.22 1.49
N ASN A 130 -11.23 -14.54 1.35
CA ASN A 130 -11.76 -15.30 0.22
C ASN A 130 -13.01 -16.14 0.55
N LYS A 131 -13.76 -15.78 1.61
CA LYS A 131 -15.00 -16.47 1.95
C LYS A 131 -15.99 -16.33 0.77
N PRO A 132 -16.56 -17.42 0.23
CA PRO A 132 -17.56 -17.33 -0.83
C PRO A 132 -18.75 -16.51 -0.33
N ARG A 133 -19.21 -15.58 -1.18
CA ARG A 133 -20.41 -14.78 -0.93
C ARG A 133 -21.66 -15.57 -1.28
#